data_AF-A0A077Z8N1-F1
#
_entry.id   AF-A0A077Z8N1-F1
#
_cell.length_a   1.000
_cell.length_b   1.000
_cell.length_c   1.000
_cell.angle_alpha   90.00
_cell.angle_beta   90.00
_cell.angle_gamma   90.00
#
_symmetry.space_group_name_H-M   'P 1'
#
loop_
_entity.id
_entity.type
_entity.pdbx_description
1 polymer ?
#
loop_
_entity_poly.entity_id
_entity_poly.type
_entity_poly.pdbx_seq_one_letter_code
_entity_poly.pdbx_strand_id
1 'polypeptide(L)'
;MSTFSSIASIRSWIEEVIEASGGDLNEAIARAEDTVELELIREQSMHLISEIAIEYKNGLLYTSYDRESLLEAIEYISLVSDPKEMILSLMEVLSTLNFKKQEAAACLPTLQYFVFLLRLVFDCIRRGVPGQKKWFADVQLTHLFGLTSFINLAIDEYGLEGLLSLFEAMDELNIMLQVVVGFNKFAIAIDDEKWFAWTMKVFEILFPLFLASTKDQSSSMSASSPFDDAFRAFMAQIMENAGLDLPTLAHWHRRCKAALPEKTSKSTIDEIVCIPQVYSVGFFLAAYSMEFDLPLRVYKIEYVFCDLLPCLVELVKVTLPAQNRFIVRRLFVWFFDRMPMETFSKRHLGQLVFQKFVYRWLAFDLANVTEKKEACNRVIVFLNFFEPDARVSLFHLIFSSKVEKFALCSFIEEPTTLRSVFITVAQCGLRPNGDITPTCGGSVANRLLQLFTILPERLLEGIISGSHFAQLSETLLFMQKILLICVKDSSLRQNVLGDFRAAEKRFLKPLKEELSKCNEVRLTEKDLDGGSSVNRLAPTSGKPSFACLLNILLVMLMEQWRELCDP
;
A
#
# COMPACT_ATOMS: atom_id res chain seq x y z
N MET A 1 58.42 -28.25 10.32
CA MET A 1 57.71 -27.23 9.55
C MET A 1 56.93 -27.93 8.45
N SER A 2 55.80 -28.55 8.78
CA SER A 2 54.82 -28.99 7.79
C SER A 2 53.89 -27.81 7.56
N THR A 3 54.29 -26.96 6.63
CA THR A 3 53.48 -25.88 6.06
C THR A 3 52.17 -26.46 5.55
N PHE A 4 51.04 -25.86 5.94
CA PHE A 4 49.78 -26.04 5.24
C PHE A 4 50.00 -25.93 3.73
N SER A 5 49.87 -27.04 3.03
CA SER A 5 50.15 -27.13 1.58
C SER A 5 48.88 -27.00 0.73
N SER A 6 47.71 -27.01 1.38
CA SER A 6 46.41 -26.88 0.75
C SER A 6 45.38 -26.30 1.73
N ILE A 7 44.30 -25.67 1.21
CA ILE A 7 43.14 -25.26 2.04
C ILE A 7 42.62 -26.44 2.86
N ALA A 8 42.59 -27.64 2.27
CA ALA A 8 42.12 -28.85 2.96
C ALA A 8 42.92 -29.14 4.23
N SER A 9 44.23 -28.87 4.22
CA SER A 9 45.05 -29.01 5.43
C SER A 9 44.73 -27.95 6.48
N ILE A 10 44.45 -26.70 6.07
CA ILE A 10 44.05 -25.61 6.98
C ILE A 10 42.68 -25.92 7.59
N ARG A 11 41.72 -26.36 6.76
CA ARG A 11 40.38 -26.73 7.18
C ARG A 11 40.39 -27.88 8.18
N SER A 12 41.10 -28.96 7.86
CA SER A 12 41.28 -30.11 8.78
C SER A 12 41.86 -29.67 10.12
N TRP A 13 42.82 -28.75 10.12
CA TRP A 13 43.37 -28.23 11.36
C TRP A 13 42.38 -27.35 12.13
N ILE A 14 41.60 -26.49 11.45
CA ILE A 14 40.54 -25.71 12.09
C ILE A 14 39.50 -26.64 12.71
N GLU A 15 39.03 -27.64 11.97
CA GLU A 15 38.10 -28.68 12.43
C GLU A 15 38.64 -29.40 13.68
N GLU A 16 39.91 -29.84 13.67
CA GLU A 16 40.56 -30.49 14.81
C GLU A 16 40.62 -29.59 16.05
N VAL A 17 40.93 -28.29 15.86
CA VAL A 17 41.01 -27.33 16.97
C VAL A 17 39.62 -27.04 17.55
N ILE A 18 38.59 -26.94 16.72
CA ILE A 18 37.19 -26.74 17.15
C ILE A 18 36.67 -27.99 17.88
N GLU A 19 36.89 -29.18 17.32
CA GLU A 19 36.48 -30.45 17.92
C GLU A 19 37.16 -30.66 19.27
N ALA A 20 38.48 -30.40 19.35
CA ALA A 20 39.21 -30.48 20.61
C ALA A 20 38.61 -29.55 21.68
N SER A 21 38.02 -28.43 21.25
CA SER A 21 37.41 -27.40 22.11
C SER A 21 35.94 -27.64 22.40
N GLY A 22 35.42 -28.83 22.07
CA GLY A 22 34.02 -29.19 22.30
C GLY A 22 33.03 -28.34 21.49
N GLY A 23 33.48 -27.75 20.37
CA GLY A 23 32.67 -26.89 19.52
C GLY A 23 32.64 -25.40 19.92
N ASP A 24 33.30 -24.99 21.02
CA ASP A 24 33.39 -23.56 21.38
C ASP A 24 34.49 -22.87 20.57
N LEU A 25 34.08 -21.99 19.64
CA LEU A 25 35.00 -21.22 18.79
C LEU A 25 35.92 -20.29 19.60
N ASN A 26 35.46 -19.70 20.70
CA ASN A 26 36.31 -18.82 21.50
C ASN A 26 37.38 -19.62 22.24
N GLU A 27 37.04 -20.81 22.72
CA GLU A 27 38.01 -21.73 23.32
C GLU A 27 39.01 -22.25 22.27
N ALA A 28 38.52 -22.58 21.06
CA ALA A 28 39.35 -22.96 19.93
C ALA A 28 40.38 -21.89 19.56
N ILE A 29 39.96 -20.61 19.52
CA ILE A 29 40.86 -19.47 19.27
C ILE A 29 41.87 -19.32 20.42
N ALA A 30 41.40 -19.37 21.67
CA ALA A 30 42.27 -19.21 22.84
C ALA A 30 43.36 -20.30 22.92
N ARG A 31 43.04 -21.54 22.50
CA ARG A 31 44.02 -22.63 22.42
C ARG A 31 45.03 -22.46 21.29
N ALA A 32 44.66 -21.72 20.24
CA ALA A 32 45.48 -21.49 19.07
C ALA A 32 46.32 -20.19 19.13
N GLU A 33 46.14 -19.34 20.15
CA GLU A 33 46.65 -17.95 20.17
C GLU A 33 48.17 -17.83 19.89
N ASP A 34 48.97 -18.83 20.26
CA ASP A 34 50.43 -18.87 20.09
C ASP A 34 50.89 -19.87 19.00
N THR A 35 49.99 -20.31 18.12
CA THR A 35 50.31 -21.26 17.04
C THR A 35 50.74 -20.53 15.77
N VAL A 36 51.72 -21.08 15.05
CA VAL A 36 52.18 -20.57 13.74
C VAL A 36 51.04 -20.68 12.73
N GLU A 37 50.20 -21.70 12.89
CA GLU A 37 49.02 -21.96 12.10
C GLU A 37 48.00 -20.81 12.17
N LEU A 38 47.77 -20.24 13.37
CA LEU A 38 46.89 -19.08 13.54
C LEU A 38 47.44 -17.83 12.85
N GLU A 39 48.75 -17.58 12.93
CA GLU A 39 49.39 -16.47 12.21
C GLU A 39 49.22 -16.61 10.70
N LEU A 40 49.40 -17.82 10.16
CA LEU A 40 49.16 -18.12 8.74
C LEU A 40 47.70 -17.89 8.33
N ILE A 41 46.73 -18.29 9.16
CA ILE A 41 45.30 -18.05 8.91
C ILE A 41 45.02 -16.54 8.87
N ARG A 42 45.59 -15.77 9.81
CA ARG A 42 45.44 -14.30 9.84
C ARG A 42 45.98 -13.66 8.57
N GLU A 43 47.16 -14.08 8.10
CA GLU A 43 47.80 -13.55 6.87
C GLU A 43 47.07 -13.94 5.57
N GLN A 44 46.42 -15.11 5.54
CA GLN A 44 45.79 -15.66 4.31
C GLN A 44 44.26 -15.62 4.34
N SER A 45 43.67 -14.97 5.33
CA SER A 45 42.24 -14.98 5.63
C SER A 45 41.34 -14.74 4.41
N MET A 46 41.62 -13.70 3.61
CA MET A 46 40.83 -13.37 2.42
C MET A 46 40.80 -14.50 1.39
N HIS A 47 41.96 -15.12 1.13
CA HIS A 47 42.09 -16.21 0.16
C HIS A 47 41.36 -17.46 0.66
N LEU A 48 41.53 -17.79 1.95
CA LEU A 48 40.86 -18.92 2.59
C LEU A 48 39.34 -18.79 2.54
N ILE A 49 38.79 -17.61 2.85
CA ILE A 49 37.35 -17.37 2.77
C ILE A 49 36.84 -17.56 1.34
N SER A 50 37.52 -17.01 0.34
CA SER A 50 37.11 -17.13 -1.06
C SER A 50 37.10 -18.59 -1.52
N GLU A 51 38.13 -19.36 -1.16
CA GLU A 51 38.24 -20.77 -1.55
C GLU A 51 37.20 -21.65 -0.83
N ILE A 52 37.01 -21.47 0.48
CA ILE A 52 35.99 -22.20 1.26
C ILE A 52 34.58 -21.84 0.75
N ALA A 53 34.34 -20.58 0.36
CA ALA A 53 33.08 -20.16 -0.21
C ALA A 53 32.80 -20.78 -1.60
N ILE A 54 33.83 -20.90 -2.45
CA ILE A 54 33.74 -21.61 -3.73
C ILE A 54 33.41 -23.09 -3.48
N GLU A 55 34.06 -23.70 -2.49
CA GLU A 55 33.81 -25.09 -2.09
C GLU A 55 32.34 -25.25 -1.64
N TYR A 56 31.87 -24.41 -0.71
CA TYR A 56 30.49 -24.42 -0.24
C TYR A 56 29.49 -24.29 -1.40
N LYS A 57 29.74 -23.36 -2.33
CA LYS A 57 28.87 -23.09 -3.48
C LYS A 57 28.82 -24.23 -4.50
N ASN A 58 29.95 -24.89 -4.75
CA ASN A 58 30.04 -26.03 -5.68
C ASN A 58 29.57 -27.34 -5.04
N GLY A 59 29.38 -27.33 -3.72
CA GLY A 59 29.05 -28.45 -2.85
C GLY A 59 27.66 -29.06 -2.99
N LEU A 60 27.18 -29.28 -4.22
CA LEU A 60 25.91 -29.96 -4.51
C LEU A 60 25.81 -31.38 -3.88
N LEU A 61 26.93 -31.94 -3.41
CA LEU A 61 27.04 -33.28 -2.83
C LEU A 61 27.44 -33.31 -1.35
N TYR A 62 27.61 -32.16 -0.69
CA TYR A 62 27.96 -32.14 0.74
C TYR A 62 26.80 -32.66 1.60
N THR A 63 27.14 -33.47 2.59
CA THR A 63 26.22 -33.80 3.68
C THR A 63 25.93 -32.53 4.50
N SER A 64 24.89 -32.55 5.33
CA SER A 64 24.62 -31.44 6.26
C SER A 64 25.82 -31.16 7.16
N TYR A 65 26.52 -32.21 7.61
CA TYR A 65 27.72 -32.13 8.44
C TYR A 65 28.88 -31.41 7.73
N ASP A 66 29.15 -31.76 6.46
CA ASP A 66 30.22 -31.11 5.70
C ASP A 66 29.93 -29.60 5.51
N ARG A 67 28.65 -29.22 5.35
CA ARG A 67 28.26 -27.82 5.24
C ARG A 67 28.46 -27.07 6.55
N GLU A 68 28.03 -27.65 7.67
CA GLU A 68 28.20 -27.05 9.00
C GLU A 68 29.69 -26.83 9.30
N SER A 69 30.53 -27.83 9.03
CA SER A 69 31.98 -27.73 9.18
C SER A 69 32.60 -26.58 8.37
N LEU A 70 32.18 -26.40 7.11
CA LEU A 70 32.64 -25.27 6.28
C LEU A 70 32.19 -23.92 6.86
N LEU A 71 30.98 -23.83 7.41
CA LEU A 71 30.48 -22.60 8.04
C LEU A 71 31.25 -22.29 9.32
N GLU A 72 31.51 -23.28 10.18
CA GLU A 72 32.34 -23.14 11.37
C GLU A 72 33.75 -22.65 11.04
N ALA A 73 34.35 -23.17 9.97
CA ALA A 73 35.65 -22.72 9.49
C ALA A 73 35.62 -21.25 9.04
N ILE A 74 34.58 -20.83 8.30
CA ILE A 74 34.39 -19.42 7.90
C ILE A 74 34.24 -18.52 9.14
N GLU A 75 33.47 -18.95 10.14
CA GLU A 75 33.26 -18.18 11.37
C GLU A 75 34.55 -18.06 12.18
N TYR A 76 35.30 -19.15 12.33
CA TYR A 76 36.62 -19.15 12.97
C TYR A 76 37.57 -18.17 12.29
N ILE A 77 37.74 -18.26 10.97
CA ILE A 77 38.60 -17.36 10.19
C ILE A 77 38.15 -15.90 10.38
N SER A 78 36.84 -15.66 10.36
CA SER A 78 36.28 -14.32 10.55
C SER A 78 36.59 -13.76 11.94
N LEU A 79 36.58 -14.58 12.98
CA LEU A 79 36.84 -14.17 14.36
C LEU A 79 38.30 -13.76 14.61
N VAL A 80 39.25 -14.43 13.95
CA VAL A 80 40.69 -14.22 14.20
C VAL A 80 41.33 -13.17 13.28
N SER A 81 40.67 -12.81 12.18
CA SER A 81 41.21 -11.93 11.13
C SER A 81 40.91 -10.44 11.36
N ASP A 82 41.62 -9.55 10.64
CA ASP A 82 41.33 -8.11 10.67
C ASP A 82 39.88 -7.85 10.18
N PRO A 83 39.04 -7.14 10.95
CA PRO A 83 37.65 -6.97 10.59
C PRO A 83 37.43 -6.25 9.26
N LYS A 84 38.33 -5.37 8.82
CA LYS A 84 38.15 -4.60 7.58
C LYS A 84 38.38 -5.47 6.35
N GLU A 85 39.44 -6.25 6.37
CA GLU A 85 39.75 -7.22 5.32
C GLU A 85 38.66 -8.30 5.24
N MET A 86 38.15 -8.70 6.41
CA MET A 86 37.07 -9.67 6.50
C MET A 86 35.74 -9.14 5.94
N ILE A 87 35.38 -7.87 6.21
CA ILE A 87 34.20 -7.25 5.59
C ILE A 87 34.31 -7.30 4.06
N LEU A 88 35.45 -6.92 3.49
CA LEU A 88 35.63 -6.92 2.04
C LEU A 88 35.49 -8.33 1.46
N SER A 89 36.11 -9.32 2.09
CA SER A 89 36.08 -10.72 1.66
C SER A 89 34.68 -11.31 1.73
N LEU A 90 33.99 -11.14 2.86
CA LEU A 90 32.63 -11.64 3.05
C LEU A 90 31.64 -10.95 2.10
N MET A 91 31.83 -9.65 1.84
CA MET A 91 31.03 -8.90 0.88
C MET A 91 31.24 -9.36 -0.57
N GLU A 92 32.48 -9.69 -0.93
CA GLU A 92 32.78 -10.29 -2.23
C GLU A 92 32.04 -11.63 -2.36
N VAL A 93 32.12 -12.51 -1.36
CA VAL A 93 31.41 -13.80 -1.35
C VAL A 93 29.89 -13.59 -1.47
N LEU A 94 29.31 -12.70 -0.65
CA LEU A 94 27.88 -12.35 -0.69
C LEU A 94 27.45 -11.89 -2.09
N SER A 95 28.27 -11.07 -2.76
CA SER A 95 27.96 -10.58 -4.10
C SER A 95 27.89 -11.68 -5.17
N THR A 96 28.54 -12.83 -4.92
CA THR A 96 28.49 -14.00 -5.83
C THR A 96 27.27 -14.88 -5.64
N LEU A 97 26.47 -14.67 -4.59
CA LEU A 97 25.22 -15.38 -4.33
C LEU A 97 24.13 -14.84 -5.26
N ASN A 98 23.98 -15.51 -6.41
CA ASN A 98 22.98 -15.14 -7.40
C ASN A 98 21.76 -16.03 -7.33
N PHE A 99 20.69 -15.54 -6.70
CA PHE A 99 19.40 -16.25 -6.64
C PHE A 99 18.71 -16.38 -8.02
N LYS A 100 19.02 -15.52 -9.01
CA LYS A 100 18.25 -15.46 -10.28
C LYS A 100 18.40 -16.68 -11.21
N LYS A 101 19.21 -17.67 -10.85
CA LYS A 101 19.54 -18.82 -11.73
C LYS A 101 19.57 -20.15 -10.98
N GLN A 102 19.00 -20.22 -9.78
CA GLN A 102 19.08 -21.42 -8.96
C GLN A 102 17.89 -22.34 -9.21
N GLU A 103 18.16 -23.65 -9.19
CA GLU A 103 17.11 -24.65 -9.05
C GLU A 103 16.44 -24.49 -7.68
N ALA A 104 15.13 -24.75 -7.57
CA ALA A 104 14.36 -24.59 -6.33
C ALA A 104 15.04 -25.26 -5.11
N ALA A 105 15.70 -26.40 -5.32
CA ALA A 105 16.43 -27.15 -4.30
C ALA A 105 17.64 -26.40 -3.69
N ALA A 106 18.22 -25.43 -4.41
CA ALA A 106 19.36 -24.65 -3.94
C ALA A 106 18.96 -23.32 -3.27
N CYS A 107 17.68 -22.93 -3.38
CA CYS A 107 17.18 -21.64 -2.91
C CYS A 107 17.35 -21.49 -1.39
N LEU A 108 16.88 -22.47 -0.61
CA LEU A 108 16.96 -22.42 0.85
C LEU A 108 18.41 -22.50 1.39
N PRO A 109 19.27 -23.44 0.94
CA PRO A 109 20.68 -23.43 1.35
C PRO A 109 21.40 -22.11 1.04
N THR A 110 21.05 -21.47 -0.10
CA THR A 110 21.62 -20.16 -0.45
C THR A 110 21.11 -19.06 0.48
N LEU A 111 19.85 -19.10 0.91
CA LEU A 111 19.31 -18.18 1.91
C LEU A 111 20.02 -18.36 3.26
N GLN A 112 20.14 -19.59 3.75
CA GLN A 112 20.87 -19.91 4.99
C GLN A 112 22.28 -19.33 4.95
N TYR A 113 22.99 -19.56 3.85
CA TYR A 113 24.34 -19.04 3.68
C TYR A 113 24.39 -17.51 3.59
N PHE A 114 23.42 -16.89 2.90
CA PHE A 114 23.29 -15.44 2.85
C PHE A 114 23.07 -14.82 4.23
N VAL A 115 22.17 -15.37 5.04
CA VAL A 115 21.88 -14.90 6.41
C VAL A 115 23.11 -15.09 7.31
N PHE A 116 23.78 -16.24 7.20
CA PHE A 116 25.01 -16.53 7.92
C PHE A 116 26.13 -15.52 7.61
N LEU A 117 26.41 -15.27 6.33
CA LEU A 117 27.44 -14.31 5.91
C LEU A 117 27.07 -12.87 6.33
N LEU A 118 25.79 -12.49 6.24
CA LEU A 118 25.34 -11.17 6.67
C LEU A 118 25.57 -10.96 8.18
N ARG A 119 25.30 -11.98 9.00
CA ARG A 119 25.60 -11.96 10.45
C ARG A 119 27.08 -11.69 10.69
N LEU A 120 27.97 -12.44 10.02
CA LEU A 120 29.42 -12.26 10.14
C LEU A 120 29.89 -10.88 9.72
N VAL A 121 29.34 -10.33 8.63
CA VAL A 121 29.63 -8.97 8.19
C VAL A 121 29.26 -7.95 9.27
N PHE A 122 28.07 -8.07 9.88
CA PHE A 122 27.66 -7.18 10.97
C PHE A 122 28.57 -7.32 12.20
N ASP A 123 29.00 -8.53 12.54
CA ASP A 123 29.94 -8.75 13.64
C ASP A 123 31.32 -8.18 13.36
N CYS A 124 31.80 -8.25 12.11
CA CYS A 124 33.02 -7.57 11.69
C CYS A 124 32.87 -6.04 11.81
N ILE A 125 31.73 -5.46 11.40
CA ILE A 125 31.48 -4.02 11.55
C ILE A 125 31.48 -3.59 13.03
N ARG A 126 30.89 -4.41 13.92
CA ARG A 126 30.90 -4.14 15.37
C ARG A 126 32.33 -4.14 15.94
N ARG A 127 33.20 -5.02 15.46
CA ARG A 127 34.61 -5.13 15.90
C ARG A 127 35.54 -4.08 15.25
N GLY A 128 35.25 -3.64 14.02
CA GLY A 128 36.21 -3.07 13.07
C GLY A 128 36.38 -1.55 12.99
N VAL A 129 36.09 -0.81 14.06
CA VAL A 129 36.16 0.67 14.17
C VAL A 129 34.97 1.42 13.51
N PRO A 130 34.12 2.09 14.31
CA PRO A 130 32.95 2.82 13.82
C PRO A 130 33.38 4.10 13.08
N GLY A 131 32.88 4.29 11.85
CA GLY A 131 33.04 5.56 11.13
C GLY A 131 33.09 5.46 9.61
N GLN A 132 33.25 4.27 9.03
CA GLN A 132 33.33 4.12 7.57
C GLN A 132 31.94 3.98 6.93
N LYS A 133 31.29 5.13 6.69
CA LYS A 133 29.98 5.24 6.02
C LYS A 133 29.89 4.57 4.64
N LYS A 134 31.03 4.31 3.99
CA LYS A 134 31.11 3.65 2.68
C LYS A 134 30.78 2.16 2.80
N TRP A 135 31.50 1.42 3.66
CA TRP A 135 31.26 -0.02 3.83
C TRP A 135 29.84 -0.31 4.31
N PHE A 136 29.33 0.52 5.23
CA PHE A 136 27.94 0.36 5.66
C PHE A 136 26.95 0.47 4.49
N ALA A 137 27.16 1.39 3.55
CA ALA A 137 26.32 1.51 2.37
C ALA A 137 26.45 0.30 1.42
N ASP A 138 27.66 -0.19 1.20
CA ASP A 138 27.91 -1.35 0.34
C ASP A 138 27.23 -2.62 0.91
N VAL A 139 27.30 -2.80 2.24
CA VAL A 139 26.64 -3.88 2.99
C VAL A 139 25.12 -3.79 2.87
N GLN A 140 24.56 -2.59 3.04
CA GLN A 140 23.12 -2.37 2.87
C GLN A 140 22.65 -2.71 1.46
N LEU A 141 23.38 -2.25 0.43
CA LEU A 141 23.06 -2.54 -0.97
C LEU A 141 23.07 -4.04 -1.26
N THR A 142 24.09 -4.74 -0.79
CA THR A 142 24.24 -6.18 -1.00
C THR A 142 23.14 -6.97 -0.27
N HIS A 143 22.82 -6.57 0.96
CA HIS A 143 21.69 -7.15 1.69
C HIS A 143 20.37 -6.95 0.94
N LEU A 144 20.06 -5.71 0.53
CA LEU A 144 18.81 -5.43 -0.20
C LEU A 144 18.72 -6.16 -1.53
N PHE A 145 19.83 -6.26 -2.27
CA PHE A 145 19.88 -6.99 -3.54
C PHE A 145 19.66 -8.48 -3.35
N GLY A 146 20.34 -9.10 -2.38
CA GLY A 146 20.19 -10.52 -2.04
C GLY A 146 18.77 -10.84 -1.60
N LEU A 147 18.23 -10.07 -0.65
CA LEU A 147 16.87 -10.25 -0.14
C LEU A 147 15.81 -10.07 -1.23
N THR A 148 15.92 -9.02 -2.05
CA THR A 148 14.99 -8.80 -3.18
C THR A 148 15.05 -9.95 -4.17
N SER A 149 16.25 -10.45 -4.47
CA SER A 149 16.42 -11.54 -5.44
C SER A 149 15.86 -12.86 -4.90
N PHE A 150 16.06 -13.16 -3.61
CA PHE A 150 15.46 -14.30 -2.93
C PHE A 150 13.93 -14.21 -2.93
N ILE A 151 13.36 -13.10 -2.48
CA ILE A 151 11.90 -12.94 -2.37
C ILE A 151 11.22 -13.07 -3.74
N ASN A 152 11.80 -12.48 -4.79
CA ASN A 152 11.24 -12.63 -6.14
C ASN A 152 11.30 -14.09 -6.61
N LEU A 153 12.45 -14.76 -6.47
CA LEU A 153 12.58 -16.17 -6.83
C LEU A 153 11.58 -17.05 -6.07
N ALA A 154 11.49 -16.86 -4.76
CA ALA A 154 10.63 -17.68 -3.92
C ALA A 154 9.14 -17.42 -4.18
N ILE A 155 8.75 -16.18 -4.51
CA ILE A 155 7.39 -15.87 -4.97
C ILE A 155 7.11 -16.51 -6.35
N ASP A 156 8.08 -16.49 -7.26
CA ASP A 156 7.92 -17.09 -8.59
C ASP A 156 7.78 -18.63 -8.51
N GLU A 157 8.51 -19.29 -7.60
CA GLU A 157 8.50 -20.75 -7.43
C GLU A 157 7.33 -21.26 -6.57
N TYR A 158 7.08 -20.62 -5.42
CA TYR A 158 6.12 -21.12 -4.42
C TYR A 158 4.85 -20.28 -4.29
N GLY A 159 4.85 -19.04 -4.79
CA GLY A 159 3.86 -18.03 -4.40
C GLY A 159 4.03 -17.57 -2.95
N LEU A 160 3.31 -16.50 -2.57
CA LEU A 160 3.38 -15.96 -1.19
C LEU A 160 2.91 -16.96 -0.13
N GLU A 161 1.79 -17.65 -0.38
CA GLU A 161 1.21 -18.63 0.53
C GLU A 161 2.09 -19.89 0.64
N GLY A 162 2.66 -20.34 -0.48
CA GLY A 162 3.60 -21.47 -0.48
C GLY A 162 4.88 -21.14 0.29
N LEU A 163 5.45 -19.95 0.11
CA LEU A 163 6.63 -19.53 0.87
C LEU A 163 6.36 -19.46 2.37
N LEU A 164 5.20 -18.94 2.80
CA LEU A 164 4.81 -18.93 4.23
C LEU A 164 4.71 -20.34 4.83
N SER A 165 4.42 -21.35 4.02
CA SER A 165 4.35 -22.75 4.46
C SER A 165 5.72 -23.44 4.56
N LEU A 166 6.79 -22.83 4.04
CA LEU A 166 8.16 -23.36 4.14
C LEU A 166 8.79 -22.91 5.47
N PHE A 167 8.58 -23.71 6.52
CA PHE A 167 9.09 -23.44 7.88
C PHE A 167 10.57 -23.02 7.90
N GLU A 168 11.44 -23.77 7.21
CA GLU A 168 12.88 -23.49 7.19
C GLU A 168 13.19 -22.11 6.57
N ALA A 169 12.48 -21.71 5.52
CA ALA A 169 12.67 -20.39 4.91
C ALA A 169 12.20 -19.26 5.84
N MET A 170 11.10 -19.48 6.57
CA MET A 170 10.58 -18.52 7.54
C MET A 170 11.50 -18.37 8.75
N ASP A 171 12.08 -19.47 9.24
CA ASP A 171 13.06 -19.45 10.32
C ASP A 171 14.30 -18.64 9.94
N GLU A 172 14.82 -18.80 8.72
CA GLU A 172 15.95 -18.00 8.24
C GLU A 172 15.61 -16.51 8.09
N LEU A 173 14.41 -16.18 7.58
CA LEU A 173 13.96 -14.79 7.55
C LEU A 173 13.81 -14.21 8.96
N ASN A 174 13.37 -15.01 9.94
CA ASN A 174 13.29 -14.60 11.34
C ASN A 174 14.66 -14.32 11.93
N ILE A 175 15.64 -15.21 11.70
CA ILE A 175 17.03 -15.02 12.12
C ILE A 175 17.59 -13.75 11.48
N MET A 176 17.38 -13.54 10.18
CA MET A 176 17.80 -12.32 9.48
C MET A 176 17.22 -11.06 10.12
N LEU A 177 15.91 -11.04 10.42
CA LEU A 177 15.27 -9.91 11.09
C LEU A 177 15.84 -9.66 12.49
N GLN A 178 16.09 -10.72 13.27
CA GLN A 178 16.73 -10.61 14.58
C GLN A 178 18.15 -10.05 14.50
N VAL A 179 18.92 -10.48 13.50
CA VAL A 179 20.28 -9.98 13.21
C VAL A 179 20.25 -8.49 12.87
N VAL A 180 19.31 -8.06 12.01
CA VAL A 180 19.10 -6.64 11.67
C VAL A 180 18.72 -5.84 12.92
N VAL A 181 17.77 -6.33 13.72
CA VAL A 181 17.35 -5.68 14.97
C VAL A 181 18.52 -5.50 15.93
N GLY A 182 19.31 -6.56 16.15
CA GLY A 182 20.50 -6.50 17.00
C GLY A 182 21.57 -5.53 16.48
N PHE A 183 21.56 -5.20 15.19
CA PHE A 183 22.53 -4.29 14.56
C PHE A 183 22.10 -2.82 14.56
N ASN A 184 20.81 -2.52 14.80
CA ASN A 184 20.24 -1.16 14.71
C ASN A 184 21.05 -0.10 15.46
N LYS A 185 21.43 -0.34 16.71
CA LYS A 185 22.20 0.64 17.52
C LYS A 185 23.53 1.04 16.88
N PHE A 186 24.22 0.10 16.27
CA PHE A 186 25.49 0.35 15.58
C PHE A 186 25.26 1.04 14.24
N ALA A 187 24.26 0.60 13.48
CA ALA A 187 23.88 1.20 12.20
C ALA A 187 23.53 2.69 12.35
N ILE A 188 22.73 3.04 13.37
CA ILE A 188 22.35 4.43 13.68
C ILE A 188 23.57 5.28 14.05
N ALA A 189 24.51 4.72 14.82
CA ALA A 189 25.74 5.41 15.18
C ALA A 189 26.67 5.68 13.98
N ILE A 190 26.60 4.86 12.93
CA ILE A 190 27.37 5.06 11.69
C ILE A 190 26.71 6.10 10.78
N ASP A 191 25.42 5.90 10.47
CA ASP A 191 24.64 6.76 9.60
C ASP A 191 23.13 6.49 9.80
N ASP A 192 22.50 7.31 10.64
CA ASP A 192 21.07 7.24 10.98
C ASP A 192 20.17 7.35 9.75
N GLU A 193 20.52 8.24 8.83
CA GLU A 193 19.78 8.45 7.59
C GLU A 193 19.77 7.21 6.70
N LYS A 194 20.95 6.60 6.48
CA LYS A 194 21.07 5.38 5.68
C LYS A 194 20.47 4.18 6.38
N TRP A 195 20.64 4.05 7.70
CA TRP A 195 19.99 3.00 8.49
C TRP A 195 18.48 3.03 8.27
N PHE A 196 17.89 4.22 8.34
CA PHE A 196 16.47 4.38 8.21
C PHE A 196 15.97 3.99 6.81
N ALA A 197 16.64 4.48 5.75
CA ALA A 197 16.30 4.14 4.37
C ALA A 197 16.39 2.61 4.11
N TRP A 198 17.45 1.98 4.64
CA TRP A 198 17.67 0.54 4.53
C TRP A 198 16.58 -0.28 5.24
N THR A 199 16.26 0.03 6.49
CA THR A 199 15.23 -0.72 7.25
C THR A 199 13.83 -0.57 6.63
N MET A 200 13.49 0.60 6.09
CA MET A 200 12.26 0.79 5.33
C MET A 200 12.22 -0.02 4.04
N LYS A 201 13.36 -0.24 3.39
CA LYS A 201 13.44 -1.11 2.22
C LYS A 201 13.30 -2.58 2.58
N VAL A 202 13.92 -3.02 3.68
CA VAL A 202 13.68 -4.36 4.22
C VAL A 202 12.20 -4.57 4.53
N PHE A 203 11.56 -3.60 5.18
CA PHE A 203 10.10 -3.60 5.39
C PHE A 203 9.34 -3.71 4.06
N GLU A 204 9.63 -2.86 3.07
CA GLU A 204 8.95 -2.84 1.78
C GLU A 204 9.04 -4.19 1.04
N ILE A 205 10.20 -4.85 1.10
CA ILE A 205 10.44 -6.15 0.45
C ILE A 205 9.65 -7.28 1.14
N LEU A 206 9.59 -7.28 2.47
CA LEU A 206 8.95 -8.34 3.26
C LEU A 206 7.46 -8.10 3.51
N PHE A 207 6.98 -6.88 3.31
CA PHE A 207 5.60 -6.48 3.57
C PHE A 207 4.54 -7.35 2.84
N PRO A 208 4.74 -7.79 1.58
CA PRO A 208 3.82 -8.73 0.93
C PRO A 208 3.62 -10.05 1.68
N LEU A 209 4.67 -10.56 2.34
CA LEU A 209 4.58 -11.79 3.16
C LEU A 209 3.74 -11.54 4.41
N PHE A 210 3.98 -10.43 5.10
CA PHE A 210 3.17 -10.01 6.25
C PHE A 210 1.69 -9.79 5.87
N LEU A 211 1.42 -9.25 4.68
CA LEU A 211 0.05 -9.11 4.18
C LEU A 211 -0.63 -10.45 3.89
N ALA A 212 0.13 -11.45 3.46
CA ALA A 212 -0.41 -12.79 3.23
C ALA A 212 -0.68 -13.50 4.56
N SER A 213 0.25 -13.45 5.52
CA SER A 213 0.09 -14.12 6.83
C SER A 213 -1.07 -13.56 7.65
N THR A 214 -1.30 -12.25 7.62
CA THR A 214 -2.40 -11.60 8.35
C THR A 214 -3.79 -11.96 7.84
N LYS A 215 -3.93 -12.45 6.59
CA LYS A 215 -5.23 -12.90 6.07
C LYS A 215 -5.70 -14.20 6.70
N ASP A 216 -4.80 -15.16 6.89
CA ASP A 216 -5.14 -16.47 7.43
C ASP A 216 -5.65 -16.38 8.88
N GLN A 217 -5.14 -15.40 9.63
CA GLN A 217 -5.59 -15.14 11.00
C GLN A 217 -7.06 -14.66 11.09
N SER A 218 -7.64 -14.10 10.03
CA SER A 218 -9.05 -13.71 10.03
C SER A 218 -10.01 -14.91 9.96
N SER A 219 -9.52 -16.09 9.55
CA SER A 219 -10.29 -17.32 9.38
C SER A 219 -10.01 -18.42 10.41
N SER A 220 -8.92 -18.35 11.19
CA SER A 220 -8.59 -19.38 12.19
C SER A 220 -8.08 -18.78 13.50
N MET A 221 -8.68 -19.15 14.63
CA MET A 221 -8.26 -18.71 15.99
C MET A 221 -6.98 -19.40 16.51
N SER A 222 -6.03 -19.77 15.65
CA SER A 222 -4.82 -20.48 16.07
C SER A 222 -3.58 -19.63 15.83
N ALA A 223 -2.74 -19.52 16.88
CA ALA A 223 -1.37 -19.00 16.99
C ALA A 223 -0.83 -18.17 15.80
N SER A 224 -0.39 -16.93 16.10
CA SER A 224 0.39 -16.11 15.15
C SER A 224 1.56 -16.92 14.58
N SER A 225 1.85 -16.73 13.29
CA SER A 225 3.03 -17.34 12.68
C SER A 225 4.28 -16.79 13.38
N PRO A 226 5.33 -17.60 13.66
CA PRO A 226 6.60 -17.11 14.18
C PRO A 226 7.18 -15.95 13.37
N PHE A 227 6.92 -15.93 12.05
CA PHE A 227 7.27 -14.82 11.17
C PHE A 227 6.56 -13.51 11.54
N ASP A 228 5.30 -13.58 11.94
CA ASP A 228 4.54 -12.39 12.34
C ASP A 228 5.15 -11.76 13.59
N ASP A 229 5.58 -12.57 14.56
CA ASP A 229 6.17 -12.08 15.80
C ASP A 229 7.54 -11.42 15.55
N ALA A 230 8.40 -12.03 14.73
CA ALA A 230 9.69 -11.45 14.36
C ALA A 230 9.52 -10.16 13.54
N PHE A 231 8.59 -10.15 12.57
CA PHE A 231 8.28 -8.98 11.77
C PHE A 231 7.67 -7.84 12.60
N ARG A 232 6.81 -8.16 13.57
CA ARG A 232 6.26 -7.21 14.56
C ARG A 232 7.37 -6.62 15.43
N ALA A 233 8.29 -7.45 15.93
CA ALA A 233 9.44 -6.98 16.70
C ALA A 233 10.34 -6.06 15.88
N PHE A 234 10.59 -6.41 14.60
CA PHE A 234 11.31 -5.56 13.66
C PHE A 234 10.63 -4.20 13.45
N MET A 235 9.31 -4.17 13.20
CA MET A 235 8.56 -2.93 13.07
C MET A 235 8.61 -2.08 14.35
N ALA A 236 8.42 -2.70 15.52
CA ALA A 236 8.50 -2.02 16.81
C ALA A 236 9.89 -1.41 17.06
N GLN A 237 10.94 -2.11 16.67
CA GLN A 237 12.32 -1.62 16.79
C GLN A 237 12.64 -0.50 15.82
N ILE A 238 12.13 -0.51 14.58
CA ILE A 238 12.21 0.66 13.70
C ILE A 238 11.55 1.85 14.38
N MET A 239 10.32 1.68 14.89
CA MET A 239 9.56 2.73 15.53
C MET A 239 10.23 3.31 16.79
N GLU A 240 10.79 2.45 17.64
CA GLU A 240 11.51 2.84 18.86
C GLU A 240 12.77 3.64 18.52
N ASN A 241 13.60 3.11 17.62
CA ASN A 241 14.90 3.70 17.27
C ASN A 241 14.79 4.97 16.41
N ALA A 242 13.77 5.04 15.55
CA ALA A 242 13.51 6.21 14.73
C ALA A 242 13.16 7.45 15.56
N GLY A 243 12.55 7.26 16.73
CA GLY A 243 11.92 8.34 17.48
C GLY A 243 10.77 8.95 16.68
N LEU A 244 9.56 8.43 16.87
CA LEU A 244 8.38 8.94 16.17
C LEU A 244 7.91 10.25 16.78
N ASP A 245 8.50 11.33 16.30
CA ASP A 245 7.80 12.58 16.23
C ASP A 245 7.34 12.86 14.79
N LEU A 246 6.33 13.72 14.66
CA LEU A 246 5.81 14.16 13.38
C LEU A 246 6.89 14.80 12.49
N PRO A 247 7.85 15.59 13.05
CA PRO A 247 9.03 16.02 12.30
C PRO A 247 9.81 14.89 11.63
N THR A 248 10.08 13.77 12.29
CA THR A 248 10.78 12.60 11.73
C THR A 248 10.00 12.02 10.57
N LEU A 249 8.69 11.79 10.74
CA LEU A 249 7.83 11.28 9.65
C LEU A 249 7.72 12.25 8.46
N ALA A 250 7.60 13.55 8.74
CA ALA A 250 7.56 14.58 7.71
C ALA A 250 8.91 14.72 6.98
N HIS A 251 10.03 14.57 7.71
CA HIS A 251 11.38 14.53 7.18
C HIS A 251 11.56 13.31 6.27
N TRP A 252 11.11 12.13 6.69
CA TRP A 252 11.10 10.91 5.85
C TRP A 252 10.35 11.13 4.55
N HIS A 253 9.13 11.69 4.62
CA HIS A 253 8.33 11.96 3.44
C HIS A 253 9.03 12.93 2.48
N ARG A 254 9.59 14.04 3.00
CA ARG A 254 10.32 15.02 2.16
C ARG A 254 11.48 14.36 1.44
N ARG A 255 12.19 13.45 2.09
CA ARG A 255 13.34 12.74 1.51
C ARG A 255 12.93 11.70 0.48
N CYS A 256 11.93 10.88 0.77
CA CYS A 256 11.38 9.92 -0.21
C CYS A 256 10.89 10.64 -1.47
N LYS A 257 10.30 11.83 -1.32
CA LYS A 257 9.84 12.65 -2.45
C LYS A 257 10.99 13.33 -3.20
N ALA A 258 12.00 13.84 -2.51
CA ALA A 258 13.17 14.48 -3.13
C ALA A 258 14.04 13.49 -3.91
N ALA A 259 14.02 12.22 -3.50
CA ALA A 259 14.74 11.13 -4.14
C ALA A 259 13.99 10.51 -5.35
N LEU A 260 12.83 11.04 -5.71
CA LEU A 260 12.16 10.68 -6.96
C LEU A 260 13.00 11.17 -8.15
N PRO A 261 13.39 10.29 -9.08
CA PRO A 261 14.17 10.65 -10.26
C PRO A 261 13.60 11.83 -11.07
N GLU A 262 14.18 13.02 -10.95
CA GLU A 262 14.09 14.01 -12.03
C GLU A 262 15.03 13.56 -13.16
N LYS A 263 14.56 12.64 -14.01
CA LYS A 263 15.30 12.06 -15.15
C LYS A 263 16.62 11.37 -14.75
N THR A 264 16.57 10.12 -14.34
CA THR A 264 17.76 9.32 -14.05
C THR A 264 18.56 9.00 -15.32
N SER A 265 19.77 9.53 -15.39
CA SER A 265 20.87 9.00 -16.19
C SER A 265 21.21 7.58 -15.71
N LYS A 266 21.79 6.74 -16.57
CA LYS A 266 22.13 5.34 -16.27
C LYS A 266 23.04 5.11 -15.04
N SER A 267 23.60 6.15 -14.42
CA SER A 267 24.57 6.07 -13.32
C SER A 267 23.96 6.02 -11.91
N THR A 268 22.64 5.88 -11.77
CA THR A 268 21.93 5.96 -10.47
C THR A 268 21.27 4.66 -10.02
N ILE A 269 21.44 3.54 -10.73
CA ILE A 269 20.73 2.29 -10.40
C ILE A 269 21.03 1.83 -8.97
N ASP A 270 22.28 1.95 -8.50
CA ASP A 270 22.66 1.52 -7.16
C ASP A 270 22.05 2.41 -6.06
N GLU A 271 22.00 3.73 -6.26
CA GLU A 271 21.34 4.64 -5.31
C GLU A 271 19.81 4.47 -5.28
N ILE A 272 19.19 4.08 -6.40
CA ILE A 272 17.73 3.86 -6.51
C ILE A 272 17.27 2.67 -5.65
N VAL A 273 18.11 1.64 -5.49
CA VAL A 273 17.74 0.43 -4.70
C VAL A 273 17.50 0.78 -3.22
N CYS A 274 18.22 1.77 -2.69
CA CYS A 274 18.15 2.16 -1.28
C CYS A 274 17.04 3.16 -0.94
N ILE A 275 16.35 3.76 -1.91
CA ILE A 275 15.37 4.83 -1.65
C ILE A 275 13.97 4.24 -1.45
N PRO A 276 13.39 4.27 -0.22
CA PRO A 276 12.04 3.78 0.01
C PRO A 276 11.04 4.48 -0.89
N GLN A 277 10.04 3.74 -1.35
CA GLN A 277 8.96 4.35 -2.11
C GLN A 277 8.19 5.33 -1.21
N VAL A 278 7.62 6.39 -1.80
CA VAL A 278 6.84 7.40 -1.04
C VAL A 278 5.69 6.77 -0.25
N TYR A 279 5.14 5.66 -0.76
CA TYR A 279 4.07 4.92 -0.10
C TYR A 279 4.57 4.00 1.03
N SER A 280 5.86 3.70 1.13
CA SER A 280 6.40 2.73 2.11
C SER A 280 6.17 3.19 3.54
N VAL A 281 6.31 4.50 3.81
CA VAL A 281 5.96 5.09 5.11
C VAL A 281 4.47 4.90 5.41
N GLY A 282 3.60 5.09 4.41
CA GLY A 282 2.16 4.87 4.56
C GLY A 282 1.81 3.43 4.90
N PHE A 283 2.41 2.45 4.20
CA PHE A 283 2.20 1.03 4.51
C PHE A 283 2.78 0.63 5.85
N PHE A 284 3.94 1.17 6.21
CA PHE A 284 4.54 0.92 7.51
C PHE A 284 3.67 1.44 8.65
N LEU A 285 3.17 2.67 8.56
CA LEU A 285 2.20 3.20 9.54
C LEU A 285 0.92 2.36 9.56
N ALA A 286 0.45 1.89 8.40
CA ALA A 286 -0.73 1.06 8.32
C ALA A 286 -0.53 -0.29 9.01
N ALA A 287 0.57 -0.99 8.72
CA ALA A 287 0.96 -2.25 9.35
C ALA A 287 1.19 -2.08 10.85
N TYR A 288 1.91 -1.03 11.25
CA TYR A 288 2.16 -0.74 12.66
C TYR A 288 0.85 -0.48 13.41
N SER A 289 -0.07 0.31 12.84
CA SER A 289 -1.38 0.58 13.46
C SER A 289 -2.30 -0.65 13.58
N MET A 290 -1.96 -1.75 12.90
CA MET A 290 -2.67 -3.02 13.11
C MET A 290 -2.30 -3.69 14.43
N GLU A 291 -1.07 -3.47 14.90
CA GLU A 291 -0.47 -4.23 16.00
C GLU A 291 -0.24 -3.37 17.24
N PHE A 292 -0.01 -2.08 17.04
CA PHE A 292 0.39 -1.14 18.07
C PHE A 292 -0.41 0.17 17.94
N ASP A 293 -0.58 0.87 19.06
CA ASP A 293 -1.12 2.23 19.03
C ASP A 293 0.00 3.21 18.65
N LEU A 294 -0.27 4.12 17.71
CA LEU A 294 0.74 5.09 17.28
C LEU A 294 1.02 6.08 18.44
N PRO A 295 2.27 6.22 18.89
CA PRO A 295 2.61 7.00 20.08
C PRO A 295 2.63 8.51 19.80
N LEU A 296 1.50 9.09 19.40
CA LEU A 296 1.36 10.52 19.04
C LEU A 296 1.20 11.42 20.27
N ARG A 297 2.14 11.35 21.22
CA ARG A 297 2.00 11.99 22.55
C ARG A 297 2.06 13.53 22.54
N VAL A 298 2.48 14.15 21.44
CA VAL A 298 2.87 15.58 21.42
C VAL A 298 1.97 16.44 20.52
N TYR A 299 1.14 15.85 19.67
CA TYR A 299 0.40 16.58 18.64
C TYR A 299 -1.09 16.23 18.64
N LYS A 300 -1.92 17.23 18.31
CA LYS A 300 -3.30 16.95 17.97
C LYS A 300 -3.37 16.07 16.73
N ILE A 301 -4.23 15.06 16.74
CA ILE A 301 -4.31 14.03 15.70
C ILE A 301 -4.55 14.63 14.31
N GLU A 302 -5.32 15.70 14.22
CA GLU A 302 -5.62 16.40 12.97
C GLU A 302 -4.39 17.05 12.32
N TYR A 303 -3.42 17.50 13.13
CA TYR A 303 -2.16 18.05 12.63
C TYR A 303 -1.27 16.94 12.09
N VAL A 304 -1.20 15.81 12.81
CA VAL A 304 -0.49 14.62 12.33
C VAL A 304 -1.08 14.14 11.01
N PHE A 305 -2.41 14.07 10.92
CA PHE A 305 -3.10 13.69 9.71
C PHE A 305 -2.77 14.63 8.54
N CYS A 306 -2.78 15.95 8.76
CA CYS A 306 -2.49 16.94 7.73
C CYS A 306 -1.02 16.90 7.26
N ASP A 307 -0.08 16.67 8.17
CA ASP A 307 1.34 16.57 7.83
C ASP A 307 1.67 15.27 7.07
N LEU A 308 0.98 14.18 7.39
CA LEU A 308 1.09 12.89 6.69
C LEU A 308 0.24 12.79 5.43
N LEU A 309 -0.63 13.78 5.18
CA LEU A 309 -1.59 13.77 4.08
C LEU A 309 -0.96 13.43 2.71
N PRO A 310 0.23 13.95 2.34
CA PRO A 310 0.88 13.55 1.10
C PRO A 310 1.18 12.04 1.01
N CYS A 311 1.67 11.42 2.10
CA CYS A 311 1.91 9.97 2.17
C CYS A 311 0.59 9.19 2.07
N LEU A 312 -0.42 9.65 2.82
CA LEU A 312 -1.74 9.03 2.88
C LEU A 312 -2.44 9.06 1.51
N VAL A 313 -2.27 10.15 0.75
CA VAL A 313 -2.81 10.27 -0.62
C VAL A 313 -2.15 9.30 -1.60
N GLU A 314 -0.86 9.04 -1.46
CA GLU A 314 -0.17 8.03 -2.27
C GLU A 314 -0.52 6.60 -1.81
N LEU A 315 -0.74 6.38 -0.52
CA LEU A 315 -1.20 5.09 0.00
C LEU A 315 -2.54 4.66 -0.62
N VAL A 316 -3.50 5.58 -0.73
CA VAL A 316 -4.80 5.33 -1.37
C VAL A 316 -4.67 5.15 -2.90
N LYS A 317 -3.61 5.71 -3.50
CA LYS A 317 -3.32 5.57 -4.94
C LYS A 317 -2.76 4.20 -5.29
N VAL A 318 -1.94 3.60 -4.42
CA VAL A 318 -1.34 2.29 -4.66
C VAL A 318 -2.44 1.25 -4.73
N THR A 319 -2.54 0.61 -5.89
CA THR A 319 -3.58 -0.37 -6.18
C THR A 319 -3.21 -1.68 -5.52
N LEU A 320 -3.48 -1.76 -4.22
CA LEU A 320 -3.50 -3.04 -3.53
C LEU A 320 -4.61 -3.92 -4.11
N PRO A 321 -4.34 -5.23 -4.29
CA PRO A 321 -5.39 -6.22 -4.51
C PRO A 321 -6.52 -6.03 -3.48
N ALA A 322 -7.78 -6.24 -3.88
CA ALA A 322 -8.95 -5.94 -3.04
C ALA A 322 -8.83 -6.53 -1.62
N GLN A 323 -8.31 -7.76 -1.56
CA GLN A 323 -7.98 -8.53 -0.35
C GLN A 323 -6.96 -7.89 0.61
N ASN A 324 -6.15 -6.93 0.17
CA ASN A 324 -5.15 -6.26 1.01
C ASN A 324 -5.59 -4.84 1.40
N ARG A 325 -6.67 -4.31 0.81
CA ARG A 325 -7.11 -2.93 1.03
C ARG A 325 -7.53 -2.64 2.48
N PHE A 326 -7.84 -3.68 3.25
CA PHE A 326 -8.22 -3.54 4.67
C PHE A 326 -7.14 -2.82 5.50
N ILE A 327 -5.85 -2.99 5.17
CA ILE A 327 -4.76 -2.37 5.94
C ILE A 327 -4.78 -0.84 5.83
N VAL A 328 -4.99 -0.33 4.61
CA VAL A 328 -5.12 1.10 4.36
C VAL A 328 -6.38 1.63 5.04
N ARG A 329 -7.50 0.92 4.91
CA ARG A 329 -8.76 1.28 5.59
C ARG A 329 -8.58 1.37 7.10
N ARG A 330 -7.88 0.42 7.72
CA ARG A 330 -7.63 0.36 9.16
C ARG A 330 -6.80 1.56 9.65
N LEU A 331 -5.77 1.98 8.91
CA LEU A 331 -5.03 3.20 9.22
C LEU A 331 -5.93 4.44 9.22
N PHE A 332 -6.75 4.61 8.19
CA PHE A 332 -7.64 5.76 8.10
C PHE A 332 -8.72 5.74 9.18
N VAL A 333 -9.32 4.59 9.47
CA VAL A 333 -10.26 4.42 10.58
C VAL A 333 -9.59 4.77 11.91
N TRP A 334 -8.34 4.33 12.13
CA TRP A 334 -7.58 4.70 13.33
C TRP A 334 -7.44 6.22 13.50
N PHE A 335 -7.17 6.95 12.41
CA PHE A 335 -7.15 8.41 12.41
C PHE A 335 -8.54 9.02 12.68
N PHE A 336 -9.56 8.55 11.95
CA PHE A 336 -10.92 9.11 12.02
C PHE A 336 -11.61 8.87 13.35
N ASP A 337 -11.40 7.73 13.99
CA ASP A 337 -11.97 7.41 15.30
C ASP A 337 -11.42 8.33 16.41
N ARG A 338 -10.23 8.89 16.20
CA ARG A 338 -9.56 9.81 17.14
C ARG A 338 -9.77 11.28 16.79
N MET A 339 -10.21 11.57 15.58
CA MET A 339 -10.38 12.93 15.09
C MET A 339 -11.71 13.52 15.60
N PRO A 340 -11.70 14.74 16.17
CA PRO A 340 -12.94 15.42 16.52
C PRO A 340 -13.85 15.61 15.29
N MET A 341 -15.16 15.58 15.49
CA MET A 341 -16.09 16.01 14.44
C MET A 341 -15.86 17.49 14.11
N GLU A 342 -16.20 17.88 12.88
CA GLU A 342 -16.06 19.27 12.40
C GLU A 342 -14.61 19.82 12.43
N THR A 343 -13.62 18.93 12.38
CA THR A 343 -12.19 19.28 12.30
C THR A 343 -11.83 20.05 11.02
N PHE A 344 -12.42 19.69 9.89
CA PHE A 344 -12.02 20.20 8.58
C PHE A 344 -12.89 21.37 8.10
N SER A 345 -12.28 22.56 8.07
CA SER A 345 -12.86 23.76 7.48
C SER A 345 -12.72 23.86 5.94
N LYS A 346 -13.38 24.86 5.36
CA LYS A 346 -13.18 25.26 3.95
C LYS A 346 -11.72 25.53 3.58
N ARG A 347 -10.89 25.96 4.53
CA ARG A 347 -9.46 26.23 4.27
C ARG A 347 -8.72 24.97 3.86
N HIS A 348 -9.04 23.83 4.49
CA HIS A 348 -8.47 22.53 4.12
C HIS A 348 -8.87 22.16 2.70
N LEU A 349 -10.16 22.30 2.36
CA LEU A 349 -10.67 22.08 1.00
C LEU A 349 -10.08 23.04 -0.04
N GLY A 350 -9.48 24.17 0.36
CA GLY A 350 -8.71 25.04 -0.53
C GLY A 350 -7.38 24.43 -1.01
N GLN A 351 -6.87 23.42 -0.32
CA GLN A 351 -5.59 22.78 -0.64
C GLN A 351 -5.79 21.64 -1.64
N LEU A 352 -5.02 21.65 -2.74
CA LEU A 352 -5.15 20.64 -3.80
C LEU A 352 -4.89 19.21 -3.32
N VAL A 353 -3.91 19.02 -2.42
CA VAL A 353 -3.60 17.70 -1.84
C VAL A 353 -4.77 17.16 -1.03
N PHE A 354 -5.47 18.03 -0.31
CA PHE A 354 -6.64 17.68 0.48
C PHE A 354 -7.86 17.37 -0.41
N GLN A 355 -8.05 18.11 -1.50
CA GLN A 355 -9.08 17.79 -2.51
C GLN A 355 -8.85 16.40 -3.13
N LYS A 356 -7.59 16.08 -3.48
CA LYS A 356 -7.21 14.75 -3.99
C LYS A 356 -7.49 13.67 -2.96
N PHE A 357 -7.14 13.93 -1.70
CA PHE A 357 -7.42 13.01 -0.59
C PHE A 357 -8.92 12.70 -0.47
N VAL A 358 -9.76 13.72 -0.34
CA VAL A 358 -11.21 13.57 -0.17
C VAL A 358 -11.81 12.66 -1.24
N TYR A 359 -11.49 12.93 -2.51
CA TYR A 359 -12.02 12.13 -3.60
C TYR A 359 -11.47 10.70 -3.59
N ARG A 360 -10.14 10.54 -3.50
CA ARG A 360 -9.51 9.22 -3.54
C ARG A 360 -9.94 8.34 -2.37
N TRP A 361 -10.01 8.90 -1.16
CA TRP A 361 -10.45 8.18 0.02
C TRP A 361 -11.89 7.71 -0.11
N LEU A 362 -12.83 8.58 -0.47
CA LEU A 362 -14.23 8.19 -0.62
C LEU A 362 -14.40 7.12 -1.68
N ALA A 363 -13.70 7.26 -2.79
CA ALA A 363 -13.80 6.30 -3.87
C ALA A 363 -13.07 4.97 -3.54
N PHE A 364 -12.09 4.99 -2.65
CA PHE A 364 -11.46 3.81 -2.07
C PHE A 364 -12.33 3.12 -1.01
N ASP A 365 -12.90 3.87 -0.07
CA ASP A 365 -13.70 3.34 1.04
C ASP A 365 -15.04 2.78 0.54
N LEU A 366 -15.58 3.34 -0.54
CA LEU A 366 -16.78 2.84 -1.19
C LEU A 366 -16.50 1.72 -2.20
N ALA A 367 -15.24 1.45 -2.56
CA ALA A 367 -14.91 0.37 -3.47
C ALA A 367 -15.32 -0.97 -2.83
N ASN A 368 -16.28 -1.67 -3.46
CA ASN A 368 -16.93 -2.91 -3.02
C ASN A 368 -18.11 -2.75 -2.05
N VAL A 369 -18.58 -1.53 -1.77
CA VAL A 369 -19.83 -1.35 -1.01
C VAL A 369 -21.01 -1.56 -1.96
N THR A 370 -21.60 -2.75 -1.93
CA THR A 370 -22.73 -3.11 -2.81
C THR A 370 -24.05 -2.52 -2.33
N GLU A 371 -24.20 -2.30 -1.02
CA GLU A 371 -25.42 -1.73 -0.45
C GLU A 371 -25.37 -0.20 -0.44
N LYS A 372 -26.26 0.42 -1.21
CA LYS A 372 -26.34 1.88 -1.31
C LYS A 372 -26.58 2.57 0.03
N LYS A 373 -27.37 1.96 0.91
CA LYS A 373 -27.62 2.47 2.27
C LYS A 373 -26.34 2.52 3.10
N GLU A 374 -25.51 1.49 3.00
CA GLU A 374 -24.21 1.46 3.66
C GLU A 374 -23.28 2.54 3.10
N ALA A 375 -23.22 2.69 1.77
CA ALA A 375 -22.43 3.74 1.13
C ALA A 375 -22.84 5.15 1.61
N CYS A 376 -24.16 5.42 1.68
CA CYS A 376 -24.67 6.68 2.22
C CYS A 376 -24.26 6.91 3.67
N ASN A 377 -24.33 5.88 4.53
CA ASN A 377 -23.92 5.99 5.93
C ASN A 377 -22.43 6.35 6.06
N ARG A 378 -21.56 5.70 5.27
CA ARG A 378 -20.12 6.00 5.26
C ARG A 378 -19.83 7.44 4.81
N VAL A 379 -20.51 7.91 3.77
CA VAL A 379 -20.39 9.31 3.32
C VAL A 379 -20.92 10.28 4.38
N ILE A 380 -22.03 9.99 5.06
CA ILE A 380 -22.56 10.82 6.16
C ILE A 380 -21.56 10.92 7.31
N VAL A 381 -20.97 9.79 7.73
CA VAL A 381 -19.92 9.78 8.76
C VAL A 381 -18.73 10.62 8.33
N PHE A 382 -18.28 10.47 7.08
CA PHE A 382 -17.18 11.26 6.55
C PHE A 382 -17.49 12.78 6.51
N LEU A 383 -18.73 13.16 6.14
CA LEU A 383 -19.17 14.55 6.12
C LEU A 383 -19.19 15.19 7.52
N ASN A 384 -19.36 14.41 8.60
CA ASN A 384 -19.35 14.95 9.96
C ASN A 384 -17.97 15.44 10.40
N PHE A 385 -16.88 15.02 9.76
CA PHE A 385 -15.55 15.59 10.01
C PHE A 385 -15.40 17.03 9.48
N PHE A 386 -16.34 17.52 8.68
CA PHE A 386 -16.30 18.85 8.10
C PHE A 386 -17.20 19.82 8.84
N GLU A 387 -16.75 21.07 8.98
CA GLU A 387 -17.58 22.18 9.44
C GLU A 387 -18.84 22.30 8.55
N PRO A 388 -20.00 22.72 9.10
CA PRO A 388 -21.26 22.76 8.34
C PRO A 388 -21.15 23.48 6.99
N ASP A 389 -20.49 24.64 6.95
CA ASP A 389 -20.35 25.41 5.71
C ASP A 389 -19.34 24.78 4.72
N ALA A 390 -18.41 23.94 5.18
CA ALA A 390 -17.47 23.20 4.35
C ALA A 390 -18.14 22.01 3.64
N ARG A 391 -19.17 21.40 4.24
CA ARG A 391 -19.89 20.24 3.67
C ARG A 391 -20.41 20.50 2.26
N VAL A 392 -21.05 21.65 2.01
CA VAL A 392 -21.51 22.01 0.64
C VAL A 392 -20.35 22.15 -0.35
N SER A 393 -19.16 22.53 0.11
CA SER A 393 -17.96 22.62 -0.72
C SER A 393 -17.45 21.23 -1.12
N LEU A 394 -17.67 20.18 -0.31
CA LEU A 394 -17.41 18.80 -0.74
C LEU A 394 -18.35 18.39 -1.86
N PHE A 395 -19.65 18.69 -1.79
CA PHE A 395 -20.56 18.42 -2.89
C PHE A 395 -20.03 19.08 -4.17
N HIS A 396 -19.70 20.37 -4.13
CA HIS A 396 -19.11 21.06 -5.28
C HIS A 396 -17.81 20.40 -5.78
N LEU A 397 -16.95 19.90 -4.89
CA LEU A 397 -15.74 19.18 -5.26
C LEU A 397 -16.09 17.91 -6.05
N ILE A 398 -16.94 17.03 -5.52
CA ILE A 398 -17.32 15.73 -6.13
C ILE A 398 -17.96 15.89 -7.52
N PHE A 399 -18.68 16.99 -7.73
CA PHE A 399 -19.32 17.32 -9.00
C PHE A 399 -18.48 18.22 -9.90
N SER A 400 -17.30 18.65 -9.46
CA SER A 400 -16.39 19.44 -10.30
C SER A 400 -15.67 18.55 -11.33
N SER A 401 -15.33 19.14 -12.48
CA SER A 401 -14.51 18.51 -13.52
C SER A 401 -13.05 18.22 -13.10
N LYS A 402 -12.66 18.65 -11.89
CA LYS A 402 -11.32 18.37 -11.35
C LYS A 402 -11.20 16.93 -10.87
N VAL A 403 -12.32 16.31 -10.50
CA VAL A 403 -12.37 14.96 -9.95
C VAL A 403 -11.90 13.91 -10.95
N GLU A 404 -12.19 14.13 -12.22
CA GLU A 404 -11.74 13.31 -13.34
C GLU A 404 -10.20 13.28 -13.42
N LYS A 405 -9.52 14.36 -13.03
CA LYS A 405 -8.05 14.41 -12.92
C LYS A 405 -7.51 13.75 -11.66
N PHE A 406 -8.38 13.49 -10.69
CA PHE A 406 -8.02 12.80 -9.44
C PHE A 406 -8.29 11.30 -9.50
N ALA A 407 -9.16 10.86 -10.42
CA ALA A 407 -9.46 9.47 -10.74
C ALA A 407 -8.18 8.66 -11.01
N LEU A 408 -8.10 7.50 -10.36
CA LEU A 408 -7.04 6.53 -10.58
C LEU A 408 -7.38 5.76 -11.86
N CYS A 409 -6.44 5.69 -12.79
CA CYS A 409 -6.64 5.09 -14.12
C CYS A 409 -6.96 3.59 -14.13
N SER A 410 -7.17 2.94 -12.97
CA SER A 410 -7.14 1.47 -12.90
C SER A 410 -8.16 0.78 -12.01
N PHE A 411 -8.82 1.39 -11.00
CA PHE A 411 -9.60 0.57 -10.04
C PHE A 411 -10.78 1.24 -9.32
N ILE A 412 -11.08 2.50 -9.61
CA ILE A 412 -12.08 3.24 -8.84
C ILE A 412 -13.32 3.40 -9.70
N GLU A 413 -14.47 3.05 -9.11
CA GLU A 413 -15.80 3.24 -9.69
C GLU A 413 -15.88 4.59 -10.40
N GLU A 414 -16.50 4.60 -11.59
CA GLU A 414 -16.68 5.82 -12.37
C GLU A 414 -17.18 6.95 -11.46
N PRO A 415 -16.75 8.21 -11.67
CA PRO A 415 -17.20 9.36 -10.87
C PRO A 415 -18.73 9.43 -10.70
N THR A 416 -19.47 8.83 -11.62
CA THR A 416 -20.92 8.64 -11.65
C THR A 416 -21.45 7.89 -10.42
N THR A 417 -20.81 6.80 -9.97
CA THR A 417 -21.26 6.05 -8.79
C THR A 417 -21.12 6.88 -7.53
N LEU A 418 -19.96 7.50 -7.31
CA LEU A 418 -19.74 8.39 -6.17
C LEU A 418 -20.71 9.57 -6.17
N ARG A 419 -20.92 10.20 -7.33
CA ARG A 419 -21.92 11.27 -7.50
C ARG A 419 -23.33 10.78 -7.14
N SER A 420 -23.71 9.58 -7.56
CA SER A 420 -25.02 9.00 -7.21
C SER A 420 -25.18 8.84 -5.70
N VAL A 421 -24.15 8.40 -4.98
CA VAL A 421 -24.19 8.26 -3.51
C VAL A 421 -24.36 9.63 -2.85
N PHE A 422 -23.64 10.66 -3.32
CA PHE A 422 -23.79 12.02 -2.80
C PHE A 422 -25.20 12.57 -3.04
N ILE A 423 -25.80 12.33 -4.21
CA ILE A 423 -27.18 12.74 -4.47
C ILE A 423 -28.13 12.04 -3.53
N THR A 424 -27.97 10.73 -3.31
CA THR A 424 -28.81 9.97 -2.38
C THR A 424 -28.63 10.42 -0.93
N VAL A 425 -27.42 10.80 -0.51
CA VAL A 425 -27.19 11.41 0.82
C VAL A 425 -27.96 12.72 0.95
N ALA A 426 -27.86 13.60 -0.03
CA ALA A 426 -28.62 14.85 -0.05
C ALA A 426 -30.13 14.58 -0.07
N GLN A 427 -30.59 13.65 -0.89
CA GLN A 427 -31.99 13.24 -0.99
C GLN A 427 -32.48 12.72 0.36
N CYS A 428 -31.87 11.70 0.94
CA CYS A 428 -32.28 11.13 2.22
C CYS A 428 -32.23 12.17 3.34
N GLY A 429 -31.18 12.98 3.38
CA GLY A 429 -30.95 13.99 4.41
C GLY A 429 -31.77 15.27 4.29
N LEU A 430 -32.41 15.54 3.14
CA LEU A 430 -33.13 16.78 2.86
C LEU A 430 -34.24 17.05 3.88
N ARG A 431 -34.12 18.18 4.58
CA ARG A 431 -35.02 18.68 5.62
C ARG A 431 -36.02 19.70 5.04
N PRO A 432 -37.15 19.95 5.73
CA PRO A 432 -38.16 20.90 5.25
C PRO A 432 -37.62 22.31 4.98
N ASN A 433 -36.65 22.80 5.75
CA ASN A 433 -36.03 24.13 5.56
C ASN A 433 -35.06 24.22 4.35
N GLY A 434 -34.90 23.14 3.58
CA GLY A 434 -33.97 23.05 2.45
C GLY A 434 -32.51 22.84 2.84
N ASP A 435 -32.20 22.61 4.11
CA ASP A 435 -30.90 22.08 4.54
C ASP A 435 -30.89 20.53 4.42
N ILE A 436 -29.74 19.91 4.61
CA ILE A 436 -29.58 18.45 4.59
C ILE A 436 -29.10 17.92 5.95
N THR A 437 -29.02 16.60 6.09
CA THR A 437 -28.40 15.93 7.24
C THR A 437 -27.16 15.19 6.73
N PRO A 438 -25.96 15.42 7.31
CA PRO A 438 -25.68 16.39 8.37
C PRO A 438 -25.78 17.85 7.87
N THR A 439 -26.10 18.78 8.78
CA THR A 439 -26.44 20.19 8.44
C THR A 439 -25.34 20.89 7.67
N CYS A 440 -25.67 21.68 6.65
CA CYS A 440 -24.73 22.55 5.95
C CYS A 440 -24.71 23.99 6.52
N GLY A 441 -25.34 24.23 7.68
CA GLY A 441 -25.42 25.54 8.32
C GLY A 441 -26.49 26.47 7.72
N GLY A 442 -27.34 25.96 6.82
CA GLY A 442 -28.40 26.74 6.18
C GLY A 442 -28.99 26.05 4.96
N SER A 443 -29.95 26.70 4.29
CA SER A 443 -30.60 26.14 3.10
C SER A 443 -29.61 25.96 1.94
N VAL A 444 -29.51 24.73 1.44
CA VAL A 444 -28.60 24.34 0.34
C VAL A 444 -29.30 23.62 -0.81
N ALA A 445 -30.58 23.26 -0.67
CA ALA A 445 -31.35 22.50 -1.65
C ALA A 445 -31.22 23.07 -3.08
N ASN A 446 -31.36 24.38 -3.24
CA ASN A 446 -31.26 25.02 -4.55
C ASN A 446 -29.84 24.96 -5.15
N ARG A 447 -28.80 25.11 -4.31
CA ARG A 447 -27.40 24.98 -4.74
C ARG A 447 -27.10 23.54 -5.17
N LEU A 448 -27.60 22.56 -4.42
CA LEU A 448 -27.47 21.13 -4.76
C LEU A 448 -28.25 20.79 -6.03
N LEU A 449 -29.44 21.36 -6.22
CA LEU A 449 -30.22 21.20 -7.45
C LEU A 449 -29.43 21.69 -8.67
N GLN A 450 -28.84 22.88 -8.59
CA GLN A 450 -28.00 23.42 -9.66
C GLN A 450 -26.78 22.53 -9.95
N LEU A 451 -26.21 21.90 -8.92
CA LEU A 451 -25.06 21.02 -9.03
C LEU A 451 -25.39 19.66 -9.65
N PHE A 452 -26.49 19.05 -9.23
CA PHE A 452 -26.89 17.70 -9.65
C PHE A 452 -27.51 17.67 -11.05
N THR A 453 -27.93 18.82 -11.56
CA THR A 453 -28.53 19.00 -12.89
C THR A 453 -27.51 19.33 -13.97
N ILE A 454 -26.21 19.25 -13.66
CA ILE A 454 -25.14 19.30 -14.66
C ILE A 454 -25.16 17.99 -15.45
N LEU A 455 -25.41 18.07 -16.75
CA LEU A 455 -25.45 16.90 -17.63
C LEU A 455 -24.05 16.35 -17.87
N PRO A 456 -23.87 15.02 -17.86
CA PRO A 456 -22.62 14.40 -18.26
C PRO A 456 -22.35 14.62 -19.75
N GLU A 457 -21.07 14.67 -20.11
CA GLU A 457 -20.66 14.56 -21.51
C GLU A 457 -21.11 13.21 -22.08
N ARG A 458 -21.48 13.18 -23.37
CA ARG A 458 -21.96 11.95 -24.06
C ARG A 458 -23.17 11.28 -23.38
N LEU A 459 -24.11 12.10 -22.91
CA LEU A 459 -25.34 11.68 -22.24
C LEU A 459 -26.04 10.49 -22.93
N LEU A 460 -26.21 10.51 -24.26
CA LEU A 460 -26.86 9.45 -25.02
C LEU A 460 -26.18 8.09 -24.84
N GLU A 461 -24.87 8.03 -25.06
CA GLU A 461 -24.06 6.83 -24.91
C GLU A 461 -24.14 6.29 -23.47
N GLY A 462 -24.11 7.20 -22.49
CA GLY A 462 -24.21 6.84 -21.07
C GLY A 462 -25.61 6.35 -20.65
N ILE A 463 -26.68 6.82 -21.29
CA ILE A 463 -28.04 6.31 -21.08
C ILE A 463 -28.18 4.90 -21.67
N ILE A 464 -27.67 4.69 -22.88
CA ILE A 464 -27.76 3.40 -23.59
C ILE A 464 -26.95 2.33 -22.86
N SER A 465 -25.71 2.64 -22.48
CA SER A 465 -24.83 1.72 -21.74
C SER A 465 -25.24 1.54 -20.27
N GLY A 466 -25.95 2.52 -19.69
CA GLY A 466 -26.32 2.54 -18.28
C GLY A 466 -25.27 3.14 -17.35
N SER A 467 -24.13 3.60 -17.85
CA SER A 467 -23.04 4.19 -17.04
C SER A 467 -23.47 5.43 -16.24
N HIS A 468 -24.45 6.18 -16.74
CA HIS A 468 -25.01 7.35 -16.05
C HIS A 468 -26.34 7.06 -15.32
N PHE A 469 -26.87 5.83 -15.40
CA PHE A 469 -28.18 5.51 -14.86
C PHE A 469 -28.30 5.91 -13.39
N ALA A 470 -27.34 5.48 -12.56
CA ALA A 470 -27.37 5.74 -11.12
C ALA A 470 -27.33 7.23 -10.78
N GLN A 471 -26.52 8.04 -11.49
CA GLN A 471 -26.48 9.48 -11.25
C GLN A 471 -27.79 10.15 -11.68
N LEU A 472 -28.28 9.83 -12.89
CA LEU A 472 -29.47 10.46 -13.46
C LEU A 472 -30.74 10.09 -12.68
N SER A 473 -30.91 8.83 -12.32
CA SER A 473 -32.08 8.37 -11.56
C SER A 473 -32.17 9.06 -10.20
N GLU A 474 -31.04 9.23 -9.51
CA GLU A 474 -30.98 9.89 -8.22
C GLU A 474 -31.21 11.39 -8.34
N THR A 475 -30.71 12.05 -9.40
CA THR A 475 -31.02 13.46 -9.66
C THR A 475 -32.54 13.64 -9.83
N LEU A 476 -33.20 12.76 -10.59
CA LEU A 476 -34.66 12.81 -10.76
C LEU A 476 -35.39 12.60 -9.44
N LEU A 477 -34.99 11.62 -8.63
CA LEU A 477 -35.59 11.36 -7.30
C LEU A 477 -35.36 12.51 -6.32
N PHE A 478 -34.19 13.16 -6.36
CA PHE A 478 -33.90 14.37 -5.58
C PHE A 478 -34.84 15.52 -5.97
N MET A 479 -35.05 15.73 -7.27
CA MET A 479 -36.00 16.73 -7.79
C MET A 479 -37.43 16.44 -7.33
N GLN A 480 -37.88 15.19 -7.34
CA GLN A 480 -39.20 14.80 -6.81
C GLN A 480 -39.33 15.14 -5.31
N LYS A 481 -38.29 14.89 -4.52
CA LYS A 481 -38.30 15.22 -3.08
C LYS A 481 -38.36 16.73 -2.84
N ILE A 482 -37.69 17.54 -3.66
CA ILE A 482 -37.80 19.01 -3.61
C ILE A 482 -39.24 19.45 -3.88
N LEU A 483 -39.88 18.93 -4.94
CA LEU A 483 -41.29 19.25 -5.23
C LEU A 483 -42.22 18.87 -4.07
N LEU A 484 -42.02 17.70 -3.46
CA LEU A 484 -42.79 17.25 -2.31
C LEU A 484 -42.65 18.21 -1.10
N ILE A 485 -41.47 18.78 -0.87
CA ILE A 485 -41.26 19.77 0.19
C ILE A 485 -42.00 21.07 -0.13
N CYS A 486 -41.95 21.55 -1.38
CA CYS A 486 -42.67 22.74 -1.80
C CYS A 486 -44.19 22.65 -1.64
N VAL A 487 -44.75 21.44 -1.83
CA VAL A 487 -46.18 21.19 -1.58
C VAL A 487 -46.51 21.31 -0.09
N LYS A 488 -45.60 20.88 0.79
CA LYS A 488 -45.79 20.90 2.26
C LYS A 488 -45.48 22.26 2.90
N ASP A 489 -44.55 23.02 2.34
CA ASP A 489 -44.13 24.32 2.84
C ASP A 489 -44.19 25.37 1.73
N SER A 490 -45.29 26.11 1.72
CA SER A 490 -45.57 27.14 0.71
C SER A 490 -44.58 28.32 0.77
N SER A 491 -43.91 28.53 1.90
CA SER A 491 -42.93 29.62 2.06
C SER A 491 -41.70 29.44 1.15
N LEU A 492 -41.39 28.20 0.78
CA LEU A 492 -40.27 27.86 -0.11
C LEU A 492 -40.65 27.90 -1.60
N ARG A 493 -41.95 27.99 -1.91
CA ARG A 493 -42.46 27.77 -3.27
C ARG A 493 -41.82 28.72 -4.29
N GLN A 494 -41.79 30.04 -4.03
CA GLN A 494 -41.30 30.99 -5.04
C GLN A 494 -39.83 30.78 -5.43
N ASN A 495 -38.95 30.58 -4.44
CA ASN A 495 -37.52 30.37 -4.70
C ASN A 495 -37.26 29.04 -5.41
N VAL A 496 -37.92 27.97 -4.97
CA VAL A 496 -37.73 26.65 -5.56
C VAL A 496 -38.31 26.57 -6.97
N LEU A 497 -39.48 27.18 -7.24
CA LEU A 497 -40.07 27.20 -8.59
C LEU A 497 -39.13 27.84 -9.61
N GLY A 498 -38.45 28.93 -9.25
CA GLY A 498 -37.48 29.60 -10.14
C GLY A 498 -36.31 28.70 -10.52
N ASP A 499 -35.68 28.05 -9.53
CA ASP A 499 -34.57 27.13 -9.75
C ASP A 499 -35.00 25.85 -10.47
N PHE A 500 -36.22 25.36 -10.20
CA PHE A 500 -36.77 24.18 -10.88
C PHE A 500 -37.08 24.47 -12.35
N ARG A 501 -37.59 25.66 -12.70
CA ARG A 501 -37.72 26.09 -14.11
C ARG A 501 -36.37 26.13 -14.83
N ALA A 502 -35.31 26.57 -14.13
CA ALA A 502 -33.97 26.55 -14.69
C ALA A 502 -33.46 25.11 -14.90
N ALA A 503 -33.71 24.22 -13.95
CA ALA A 503 -33.40 22.79 -14.06
C ALA A 503 -34.20 22.10 -15.18
N GLU A 504 -35.47 22.48 -15.39
CA GLU A 504 -36.30 21.97 -16.48
C GLU A 504 -35.63 22.27 -17.84
N LYS A 505 -35.18 23.52 -18.04
CA LYS A 505 -34.53 23.95 -19.28
C LYS A 505 -33.15 23.30 -19.48
N ARG A 506 -32.35 23.18 -18.43
CA ARG A 506 -30.94 22.75 -18.51
C ARG A 506 -30.73 21.24 -18.43
N PHE A 507 -31.67 20.51 -17.83
CA PHE A 507 -31.53 19.09 -17.53
C PHE A 507 -32.70 18.26 -18.05
N LEU A 508 -33.94 18.55 -17.64
CA LEU A 508 -35.09 17.69 -17.98
C LEU A 508 -35.41 17.67 -19.48
N LYS A 509 -35.37 18.84 -20.15
CA LYS A 509 -35.61 18.92 -21.60
C LYS A 509 -34.53 18.16 -22.41
N PRO A 510 -33.22 18.41 -22.22
CA PRO A 510 -32.20 17.62 -22.90
C PRO A 510 -32.28 16.12 -22.58
N LEU A 511 -32.55 15.74 -21.32
CA LEU A 511 -32.71 14.34 -20.93
C LEU A 511 -33.88 13.68 -21.67
N LYS A 512 -35.01 14.38 -21.82
CA LYS A 512 -36.16 13.93 -22.60
C LYS A 512 -35.81 13.74 -24.09
N GLU A 513 -35.06 14.67 -24.66
CA GLU A 513 -34.60 14.60 -26.06
C GLU A 513 -33.70 13.37 -26.29
N GLU A 514 -32.73 13.11 -25.41
CA GLU A 514 -31.85 11.94 -25.52
C GLU A 514 -32.58 10.61 -25.26
N LEU A 515 -33.51 10.56 -24.31
CA LEU A 515 -34.36 9.38 -24.09
C LEU A 515 -35.27 9.08 -25.29
N SER A 516 -35.71 10.12 -26.00
CA SER A 516 -36.50 9.95 -27.24
C SER A 516 -35.65 9.31 -28.34
N LYS A 517 -34.40 9.76 -28.51
CA LYS A 517 -33.44 9.15 -29.45
C LYS A 517 -33.13 7.69 -29.10
N CYS A 518 -33.07 7.32 -27.82
CA CYS A 518 -32.88 5.92 -27.41
C CYS A 518 -34.00 4.98 -27.92
N ASN A 519 -35.22 5.49 -28.06
CA ASN A 519 -36.34 4.72 -28.61
C ASN A 519 -36.25 4.58 -30.15
N GLU A 520 -35.66 5.57 -30.84
CA GLU A 520 -35.45 5.55 -32.30
C GLU A 520 -34.33 4.58 -32.71
N VAL A 521 -33.26 4.48 -31.91
CA VAL A 521 -32.13 3.56 -32.16
C VAL A 521 -32.56 2.08 -32.06
N ARG A 522 -33.56 1.76 -31.21
CA ARG A 522 -34.13 0.40 -31.15
C ARG A 522 -34.95 -0.01 -32.37
N LEU A 523 -35.36 0.95 -33.19
CA LEU A 523 -36.17 0.69 -34.39
C LEU A 523 -35.33 0.57 -35.67
N THR A 524 -34.02 0.81 -35.61
CA THR A 524 -33.20 1.00 -36.83
C THR A 524 -31.99 0.07 -36.99
N GLU A 525 -31.60 -0.72 -35.97
CA GLU A 525 -30.47 -1.64 -36.08
C GLU A 525 -30.85 -3.08 -35.67
N LYS A 526 -31.42 -3.84 -36.62
CA LYS A 526 -31.18 -5.29 -36.89
C LYS A 526 -32.28 -6.03 -37.66
N ASP A 527 -33.43 -5.42 -37.93
CA ASP A 527 -34.57 -6.16 -38.50
C ASP A 527 -34.81 -5.96 -40.00
N LEU A 528 -33.87 -5.37 -40.76
CA LEU A 528 -34.11 -5.09 -42.18
C LEU A 528 -33.09 -5.60 -43.19
N ASP A 529 -31.98 -6.22 -42.82
CA ASP A 529 -31.06 -6.82 -43.81
C ASP A 529 -30.42 -8.13 -43.31
N GLY A 530 -30.82 -9.25 -43.93
CA GLY A 530 -30.29 -10.59 -43.67
C GLY A 530 -31.34 -11.48 -42.99
N GLY A 531 -32.25 -12.12 -43.71
CA GLY A 531 -31.89 -13.19 -44.62
C GLY A 531 -31.74 -14.49 -43.85
N SER A 532 -32.83 -15.26 -43.78
CA SER A 532 -32.86 -16.71 -43.58
C SER A 532 -32.45 -17.28 -42.21
N SER A 533 -33.27 -18.23 -41.75
CA SER A 533 -33.02 -19.24 -40.72
C SER A 533 -33.15 -18.83 -39.25
N VAL A 534 -34.38 -19.06 -38.76
CA VAL A 534 -34.69 -19.86 -37.56
C VAL A 534 -33.47 -20.29 -36.74
N ASN A 535 -33.20 -19.57 -35.65
CA ASN A 535 -32.80 -20.18 -34.39
C ASN A 535 -33.37 -19.35 -33.24
N ARG A 536 -34.37 -19.93 -32.57
CA ARG A 536 -34.97 -19.42 -31.34
C ARG A 536 -33.92 -19.43 -30.23
N LEU A 537 -33.21 -18.32 -30.07
CA LEU A 537 -32.58 -17.97 -28.80
C LEU A 537 -33.55 -17.02 -28.08
N ALA A 538 -34.19 -17.55 -27.05
CA ALA A 538 -35.07 -16.78 -26.18
C ALA A 538 -34.33 -15.55 -25.63
N PRO A 539 -34.93 -14.33 -25.68
CA PRO A 539 -34.43 -13.23 -24.89
C PRO A 539 -34.72 -13.57 -23.42
N THR A 540 -33.67 -13.84 -22.67
CA THR A 540 -33.72 -14.05 -21.23
C THR A 540 -34.55 -12.95 -20.55
N SER A 541 -35.70 -13.35 -20.01
CA SER A 541 -36.42 -12.73 -18.88
C SER A 541 -36.18 -11.24 -18.60
N GLY A 542 -37.04 -10.39 -19.18
CA GLY A 542 -37.91 -9.49 -18.41
C GLY A 542 -37.36 -8.31 -17.61
N LYS A 543 -36.07 -7.96 -17.68
CA LYS A 543 -35.56 -6.75 -17.00
C LYS A 543 -35.76 -5.49 -17.86
N PRO A 544 -36.42 -4.43 -17.36
CA PRO A 544 -36.55 -3.17 -18.09
C PRO A 544 -35.18 -2.55 -18.32
N SER A 545 -34.96 -1.95 -19.49
CA SER A 545 -33.70 -1.27 -19.79
C SER A 545 -33.55 0.04 -19.01
N PHE A 546 -32.30 0.49 -18.82
CA PHE A 546 -31.99 1.75 -18.12
C PHE A 546 -32.75 2.96 -18.69
N ALA A 547 -32.81 3.10 -20.02
CA ALA A 547 -33.60 4.15 -20.67
C ALA A 547 -35.10 4.09 -20.31
N CYS A 548 -35.66 2.88 -20.18
CA CYS A 548 -37.07 2.70 -19.82
C CYS A 548 -37.31 3.14 -18.37
N LEU A 549 -36.45 2.71 -17.45
CA LEU A 549 -36.53 3.10 -16.04
C LEU A 549 -36.35 4.61 -15.83
N LEU A 550 -35.38 5.23 -16.52
CA LEU A 550 -35.19 6.69 -16.48
C LEU A 550 -36.41 7.44 -17.04
N ASN A 551 -37.00 6.93 -18.12
CA ASN A 551 -38.17 7.55 -18.71
C ASN A 551 -39.38 7.49 -17.77
N ILE A 552 -39.57 6.39 -17.02
CA ILE A 552 -40.62 6.30 -15.99
C ILE A 552 -40.43 7.40 -14.93
N LEU A 553 -39.22 7.52 -14.36
CA LEU A 553 -38.92 8.54 -13.35
C LEU A 553 -39.11 9.96 -13.89
N LEU A 554 -38.71 10.20 -15.14
CA LEU A 554 -38.84 11.49 -15.80
C LEU A 554 -40.32 11.87 -16.01
N VAL A 555 -41.14 10.95 -16.52
CA VAL A 555 -42.57 11.20 -16.74
C VAL A 555 -43.27 11.51 -15.42
N MET A 556 -43.03 10.71 -14.37
CA MET A 556 -43.60 10.96 -13.04
C MET A 556 -43.20 12.33 -12.49
N LEU A 557 -41.93 12.72 -12.62
CA LEU A 557 -41.45 14.04 -12.17
C LEU A 557 -42.12 15.18 -12.95
N MET A 558 -42.26 15.03 -14.27
CA MET A 558 -42.87 16.04 -15.14
C MET A 558 -44.37 16.21 -14.88
N GLU A 559 -45.08 15.13 -14.53
CA GLU A 559 -46.49 15.19 -14.10
C GLU A 559 -46.64 15.95 -12.79
N GLN A 560 -45.85 15.59 -11.76
CA GLN A 560 -45.83 16.31 -10.47
C GLN A 560 -45.47 17.79 -10.65
N TRP A 561 -44.54 18.09 -11.55
CA TRP A 561 -44.15 19.46 -11.87
C TRP A 561 -45.29 20.26 -12.51
N ARG A 562 -46.01 19.63 -13.45
CA ARG A 562 -47.18 20.25 -14.11
C ARG A 562 -48.26 20.56 -13.09
N GLU A 563 -48.62 19.61 -12.22
CA GLU A 563 -49.61 19.81 -11.16
C GLU A 563 -49.25 20.96 -10.21
N LEU A 564 -47.96 21.18 -9.95
CA LEU A 564 -47.52 22.30 -9.10
C LEU A 564 -47.56 23.66 -9.83
N CYS A 565 -47.39 23.67 -11.16
CA CYS A 565 -47.37 24.87 -12.00
C CYS A 565 -48.76 25.33 -12.43
N ASP A 566 -49.69 24.39 -12.62
CA ASP A 566 -51.09 24.61 -12.99
C ASP A 566 -52.00 24.36 -11.76
N PRO A 567 -51.99 25.24 -10.73
CA PRO A 567 -52.79 25.06 -9.51
C PRO A 567 -54.30 25.15 -9.73
#